data_AF-A0A5P2CH64-F1
#
_entry.id   AF-A0A5P2CH64-F1
#
_cell.length_a   1.000
_cell.length_b   1.000
_cell.length_c   1.000
_cell.angle_alpha   90.00
_cell.angle_beta   90.00
_cell.angle_gamma   90.00
#
_symmetry.space_group_name_H-M   'P 1'
#
loop_
_entity.id
_entity.type
_entity.pdbx_description
1 polymer ?
#
loop_
_entity_poly.entity_id
_entity_poly.type
_entity_poly.pdbx_seq_one_letter_code
_entity_poly.pdbx_strand_id
1 'polypeptide(L)' 'MPTVWVFSPEAASQIVDGMLRKHQLGCFACRTEECEDGERMRRALRAVHTVLQGPEPPTPGEEARR' A
#
# COMPACT_ATOMS: atom_id res chain seq x y z
N MET A 1 -15.80 27.01 6.31
CA MET A 1 -14.59 26.32 6.81
C MET A 1 -14.15 25.32 5.76
N PRO A 2 -12.86 25.23 5.38
CA PRO A 2 -12.43 24.20 4.45
C PRO A 2 -12.49 22.85 5.17
N THR A 3 -13.28 21.92 4.62
CA THR A 3 -13.36 20.56 5.12
C THR A 3 -12.04 19.85 4.81
N VAL A 4 -11.14 19.79 5.79
CA VAL A 4 -9.94 18.97 5.69
C VAL A 4 -10.40 17.53 5.76
N TRP A 5 -10.44 16.86 4.61
CA TRP A 5 -10.60 15.42 4.57
C TRP A 5 -9.34 14.80 5.15
N VAL A 6 -9.40 14.39 6.42
CA VAL A 6 -8.29 13.71 7.07
C VAL A 6 -8.13 12.37 6.35
N PHE A 7 -7.06 12.27 5.56
CA PHE A 7 -6.67 11.00 4.97
C PHE A 7 -6.29 10.05 6.12
N SER A 8 -7.02 8.94 6.25
CA SER A 8 -6.63 7.84 7.15
C SER A 8 -5.96 6.74 6.32
N PRO A 9 -4.65 6.53 6.48
CA PRO A 9 -3.96 5.44 5.81
C PRO A 9 -4.49 4.06 6.26
N GLU A 10 -5.03 3.93 7.46
CA GLU A 10 -5.67 2.69 7.96
C GLU A 10 -6.97 2.41 7.20
N ALA A 11 -7.81 3.42 6.99
CA ALA A 11 -9.01 3.27 6.18
C ALA A 11 -8.65 2.94 4.72
N ALA A 12 -7.60 3.59 4.18
CA ALA A 12 -7.13 3.33 2.84
C ALA A 12 -6.62 1.88 2.68
N SER A 13 -5.88 1.33 3.65
CA SER A 13 -5.37 -0.04 3.57
C SER A 13 -6.51 -1.06 3.57
N GLN A 14 -7.52 -0.88 4.41
CA GLN A 14 -8.71 -1.74 4.45
C GLN A 14 -9.50 -1.72 3.14
N ILE A 15 -9.67 -0.54 2.55
CA ILE A 15 -10.35 -0.39 1.26
C ILE A 15 -9.58 -1.11 0.16
N VAL A 16 -8.27 -0.87 0.05
CA VAL A 16 -7.44 -1.48 -1.00
C VAL A 16 -7.33 -3.00 -0.83
N ASP A 17 -7.19 -3.50 0.40
CA ASP A 17 -7.20 -4.95 0.67
C ASP A 17 -8.55 -5.58 0.29
N GLY A 18 -9.67 -4.94 0.65
CA GLY A 18 -11.00 -5.38 0.26
C GLY A 18 -11.22 -5.42 -1.25
N MET A 19 -10.75 -4.40 -1.98
CA MET A 19 -10.79 -4.38 -3.45
C MET A 19 -9.96 -5.50 -4.06
N LEU A 20 -8.74 -5.72 -3.56
CA LEU A 20 -7.85 -6.76 -4.05
C LEU A 20 -8.44 -8.16 -3.85
N ARG A 21 -8.96 -8.46 -2.65
CA ARG A 21 -9.62 -9.74 -2.36
C ARG A 21 -10.81 -9.98 -3.28
N LYS A 22 -11.67 -8.97 -3.46
CA LYS A 22 -12.82 -9.05 -4.36
C LYS A 22 -12.37 -9.31 -5.81
N HIS A 23 -11.32 -8.63 -6.25
CA HIS A 23 -10.78 -8.80 -7.59
C HIS A 23 -10.19 -10.20 -7.80
N GLN A 24 -9.45 -10.73 -6.82
CA GLN A 24 -8.88 -12.08 -6.85
C GLN A 24 -9.93 -13.20 -6.93
N LEU A 25 -11.13 -12.99 -6.37
CA LEU A 25 -12.23 -13.95 -6.50
C LEU A 25 -12.72 -14.09 -7.94
N GLY A 26 -12.71 -13.00 -8.72
CA GLY A 26 -13.24 -12.96 -10.08
C GLY A 26 -12.18 -13.07 -11.19
N CYS A 27 -10.90 -12.88 -10.87
CA CYS A 27 -9.83 -12.81 -11.87
C CYS A 27 -8.86 -14.00 -11.72
N PHE A 28 -8.93 -14.98 -12.64
CA PHE A 28 -8.02 -16.12 -12.64
C PHE A 28 -6.55 -15.72 -12.86
N ALA A 29 -6.29 -14.69 -13.67
CA ALA A 29 -4.94 -14.15 -13.90
C ALA A 29 -4.31 -13.55 -12.63
N CYS A 30 -5.11 -13.18 -11.61
CA CYS A 30 -4.54 -12.79 -10.32
C CYS A 30 -3.88 -13.94 -9.58
N ARG A 31 -4.23 -15.20 -9.86
CA ARG A 31 -3.63 -16.39 -9.24
C ARG A 31 -2.25 -16.71 -9.81
N THR A 32 -2.02 -16.33 -11.06
CA THR A 32 -0.74 -16.51 -11.78
C THR A 32 0.13 -15.24 -11.72
N GLU A 33 -0.28 -14.23 -10.97
CA GLU A 33 0.38 -12.91 -10.86
C GLU A 33 0.46 -12.09 -12.16
N GLU A 34 -0.14 -12.55 -13.26
CA GLU A 34 -0.11 -11.92 -14.59
C GLU A 34 -1.15 -10.78 -14.76
N CYS A 35 -1.95 -10.52 -13.73
CA CYS A 35 -2.95 -9.46 -13.77
C CYS A 35 -2.38 -8.09 -13.38
N GLU A 36 -2.33 -7.17 -14.34
CA GLU A 36 -1.84 -5.78 -14.15
C GLU A 36 -2.65 -5.00 -13.10
N ASP A 37 -3.98 -5.14 -13.10
CA ASP A 37 -4.85 -4.49 -12.12
C ASP A 37 -4.58 -5.02 -10.69
N GLY A 38 -4.44 -6.34 -10.55
CA GLY A 38 -4.06 -6.97 -9.30
C GLY A 38 -2.68 -6.52 -8.82
N GLU A 39 -1.73 -6.35 -9.74
CA GLU A 39 -0.40 -5.84 -9.42
C GLU A 39 -0.44 -4.38 -8.95
N ARG A 40 -1.23 -3.54 -9.62
CA ARG A 40 -1.45 -2.14 -9.24
C ARG A 40 -2.06 -2.02 -7.84
N MET A 41 -3.06 -2.84 -7.52
CA MET A 41 -3.67 -2.89 -6.19
C MET A 41 -2.68 -3.35 -5.11
N ARG A 42 -1.87 -4.38 -5.40
CA ARG A 42 -0.80 -4.83 -4.49
C ARG A 42 0.25 -3.74 -4.25
N ARG A 43 0.66 -3.01 -5.29
CA ARG A 43 1.58 -1.86 -5.15
C ARG A 43 0.97 -0.76 -4.29
N ALA A 44 -0.31 -0.43 -4.51
CA ALA A 44 -1.01 0.56 -3.70
C ALA A 44 -1.07 0.14 -2.22
N LEU A 45 -1.39 -1.13 -1.94
CA LEU A 45 -1.43 -1.65 -0.57
C LEU A 45 -0.06 -1.55 0.11
N ARG A 46 1.02 -1.90 -0.59
CA ARG A 46 2.40 -1.74 -0.07
C ARG A 46 2.71 -0.29 0.27
N ALA A 47 2.38 0.65 -0.62
CA ALA A 47 2.63 2.07 -0.38
C ALA A 47 1.89 2.58 0.87
N VAL A 48 0.63 2.18 1.06
CA VAL A 48 -0.13 2.55 2.26
C VAL A 48 0.49 1.94 3.52
N HIS A 49 0.93 0.68 3.45
CA HIS A 49 1.61 0.03 4.57
C HIS A 49 2.93 0.71 4.94
N THR A 50 3.71 1.17 3.96
CA THR A 50 4.92 1.96 4.22
C THR A 50 4.61 3.25 4.97
N VAL A 51 3.52 3.95 4.62
CA VAL A 51 3.07 5.14 5.36
C VAL A 51 2.69 4.78 6.80
N LEU A 52 1.97 3.67 7.00
CA LEU A 52 1.57 3.19 8.33
C LEU A 52 2.73 2.76 9.22
N GLN A 53 3.75 2.12 8.63
CA GLN A 53 4.92 1.64 9.38
C GLN A 53 5.90 2.77 9.75
N GLY A 54 5.78 3.92 9.10
CA GLY A 54 6.74 5.01 9.25
C GLY A 54 8.07 4.70 8.54
N PRO A 55 8.93 5.71 8.34
CA PRO A 55 10.26 5.48 7.80
C PRO A 55 11.08 4.61 8.76
N GLU A 56 11.81 3.63 8.23
CA GLU A 56 12.85 2.94 9.01
C GLU A 56 13.84 3.99 9.52
N PRO A 57 14.21 3.96 10.82
CA PRO A 57 15.23 4.86 11.33
C PRO A 57 16.54 4.63 10.55
N PRO A 58 17.27 5.69 10.17
CA PRO A 58 18.52 5.53 9.45
C PRO A 58 19.47 4.64 10.27
N THR A 59 20.08 3.66 9.61
CA THR A 59 21.03 2.79 10.28
C THR A 59 22.20 3.63 10.80
N PRO A 60 22.58 3.49 12.09
CA PRO A 60 23.69 4.25 12.66
C PRO A 60 24.99 3.83 11.97
N GLY A 61 25.41 4.60 10.96
CA GLY A 61 26.59 4.31 10.13
C GLY A 61 26.67 5.12 8.84
N GLU A 62 25.54 5.58 8.28
CA GLU A 62 25.53 6.42 7.07
C GLU A 62 25.82 7.91 7.35
N GLU A 63 25.51 8.42 8.55
CA GLU A 63 25.82 9.81 8.93
C GLU A 63 27.30 10.08 9.18
N ALA A 64 28.10 9.05 9.51
CA ALA A 64 29.52 9.22 9.81
C ALA A 64 30.43 9.34 8.56
N ARG A 65 29.85 9.35 7.35
CA ARG A 65 30.57 9.42 6.07
C ARG A 65 30.35 10.72 5.29
N ARG A 66 29.64 11.70 5.84
CA ARG A 66 29.51 13.05 5.24
C ARG A 66 30.44 14.06 5.89
#